data_AF-A0AAW5EMX9-F1
#
_entry.id   AF-A0AAW5EMX9-F1
#
_cell.length_a   1.000
_cell.length_b   1.000
_cell.length_c   1.000
_cell.angle_alpha   90.00
_cell.angle_beta   90.00
_cell.angle_gamma   90.00
#
_symmetry.space_group_name_H-M   'P 1'
#
loop_
_entity.id
_entity.type
_entity.pdbx_description
1 polymer ?
#
loop_
_entity_poly.entity_id
_entity_poly.type
_entity_poly.pdbx_seq_one_letter_code
_entity_poly.pdbx_strand_id
1 'polypeptide(L)' 'MRIVNNDMTIEQMMTELNERIAWFQGDDFNLDEAKQRFIEARELSKKITATLEDMRHDIEVLSEDFNAE' A
#
# COMPACT_ATOMS: atom_id res chain seq x y z
N MET A 1 26.61 -8.23 6.24
CA MET A 1 25.20 -8.06 6.66
C MET A 1 24.44 -7.60 5.43
N ARG A 2 23.60 -8.46 4.83
CA ARG A 2 22.81 -8.10 3.65
C ARG A 2 21.59 -7.34 4.17
N ILE A 3 21.48 -6.06 3.86
CA ILE A 3 20.23 -5.32 4.07
C ILE A 3 19.28 -5.86 3.01
N VAL A 4 18.30 -6.65 3.45
CA VAL A 4 17.20 -7.09 2.58
C VAL A 4 16.23 -5.92 2.58
N ASN A 5 16.28 -5.06 1.55
CA ASN A 5 15.23 -4.07 1.33
C ASN A 5 13.99 -4.85 0.86
N ASN A 6 13.14 -5.22 1.81
CA ASN A 6 11.90 -5.96 1.59
C ASN A 6 10.73 -5.00 1.31
N ASP A 7 10.99 -3.93 0.57
CA ASP A 7 9.96 -2.95 0.26
C ASP A 7 9.20 -3.42 -0.98
N MET A 8 7.94 -3.79 -0.76
CA MET A 8 7.00 -4.14 -1.83
C MET A 8 6.83 -2.94 -2.76
N THR A 9 6.73 -3.19 -4.06
CA THR A 9 6.31 -2.15 -5.01
C THR A 9 4.87 -1.74 -4.74
N ILE A 10 4.46 -0.55 -5.20
CA ILE A 10 3.07 -0.09 -5.08
C ILE A 10 2.08 -1.07 -5.71
N GLU A 11 2.44 -1.69 -6.84
CA GLU A 11 1.64 -2.71 -7.52
C GLU A 11 1.48 -3.98 -6.67
N GLN A 12 2.55 -4.41 -6.00
CA GLN A 12 2.51 -5.55 -5.09
C GLN A 12 1.65 -5.24 -3.86
N MET A 13 1.75 -4.02 -3.31
CA MET A 13 0.91 -3.60 -2.19
C MET A 13 -0.58 -3.56 -2.57
N MET A 14 -0.91 -3.06 -3.76
CA MET A 14 -2.29 -3.04 -4.27
C MET A 14 -2.84 -4.46 -4.50
N THR A 15 -2.01 -5.37 -5.04
CA THR A 15 -2.37 -6.78 -5.21
C THR A 15 -2.67 -7.44 -3.86
N GLU A 16 -1.76 -7.29 -2.90
CA GLU A 16 -1.91 -7.81 -1.53
C GLU A 16 -3.16 -7.23 -0.83
N LEU A 17 -3.45 -5.93 -1.02
CA LEU A 17 -4.67 -5.32 -0.47
C LEU A 17 -5.93 -5.97 -1.05
N ASN A 18 -5.95 -6.22 -2.35
CA ASN A 18 -7.07 -6.90 -3.01
C ASN A 18 -7.27 -8.32 -2.46
N GLU A 19 -6.19 -9.08 -2.25
CA GLU A 19 -6.25 -10.42 -1.64
C GLU A 19 -6.80 -10.37 -0.20
N ARG A 20 -6.34 -9.40 0.60
CA ARG A 20 -6.83 -9.19 1.97
C ARG A 20 -8.32 -8.84 2.01
N ILE A 21 -8.80 -8.05 1.05
CA ILE A 21 -10.22 -7.71 0.92
C ILE A 21 -11.02 -8.94 0.44
N ALA A 22 -10.50 -9.69 -0.52
CA ALA A 22 -11.16 -10.88 -1.08
C ALA A 22 -11.44 -11.94 0.00
N TRP A 23 -10.54 -12.09 0.99
CA TRP A 23 -10.77 -13.00 2.11
C TRP A 23 -12.07 -12.73 2.87
N PHE A 24 -12.52 -11.46 3.00
CA PHE A 24 -13.80 -11.13 3.65
C PHE A 24 -15.04 -11.62 2.89
N GLN A 25 -14.87 -11.97 1.62
CA GLN A 25 -15.92 -12.48 0.74
C GLN A 25 -15.74 -13.97 0.43
N GLY A 26 -14.68 -14.60 0.97
CA GLY A 26 -14.32 -15.98 0.70
C GLY A 26 -14.98 -16.97 1.65
N ASP A 27 -14.97 -18.24 1.25
CA ASP A 27 -15.52 -19.35 2.03
C ASP A 27 -14.75 -19.61 3.34
N ASP A 28 -13.50 -19.15 3.43
CA ASP A 28 -12.63 -19.24 4.62
C ASP A 28 -12.87 -18.11 5.65
N PHE A 29 -13.90 -17.30 5.45
CA PHE A 29 -14.20 -16.20 6.37
C PHE A 29 -14.51 -16.70 7.78
N ASN A 30 -13.84 -16.11 8.77
CA ASN A 30 -14.10 -16.35 10.19
C ASN A 30 -14.16 -15.04 10.97
N LEU A 31 -15.22 -14.84 11.75
CA LEU A 31 -15.42 -13.65 12.58
C LEU A 31 -14.29 -13.41 13.60
N ASP A 32 -13.69 -14.48 14.14
CA ASP A 32 -12.59 -14.38 15.11
C ASP A 32 -11.35 -13.72 14.50
N GLU A 33 -11.07 -14.00 13.22
CA GLU A 33 -9.93 -13.42 12.49
C GLU A 33 -10.26 -12.06 11.85
N ALA A 34 -11.55 -11.76 11.65
CA ALA A 34 -12.01 -10.61 10.89
C ALA A 34 -11.46 -9.28 11.40
N LYS A 35 -11.43 -9.10 12.74
CA LYS A 35 -10.89 -7.88 13.35
C LYS A 35 -9.41 -7.67 13.02
N GLN A 36 -8.61 -8.73 13.14
CA GLN A 36 -7.18 -8.66 12.91
C GLN A 36 -6.89 -8.41 11.43
N ARG A 37 -7.51 -9.17 10.52
CA ARG A 37 -7.35 -9.00 9.07
C ARG A 37 -7.81 -7.62 8.61
N PHE A 38 -8.84 -7.05 9.23
CA PHE A 38 -9.28 -5.68 8.93
C PHE A 38 -8.23 -4.65 9.29
N ILE A 39 -7.63 -4.77 10.48
CA ILE A 39 -6.55 -3.89 10.91
C ILE A 39 -5.39 -3.96 9.92
N GLU A 40 -4.99 -5.16 9.52
CA GLU A 40 -3.87 -5.34 8.58
C GLU A 40 -4.17 -4.76 7.19
N ALA A 41 -5.37 -4.99 6.65
CA ALA A 41 -5.80 -4.39 5.39
C ALA A 41 -5.82 -2.85 5.47
N ARG A 42 -6.27 -2.30 6.60
CA ARG A 42 -6.28 -0.85 6.86
C ARG A 42 -4.86 -0.29 6.92
N GLU A 43 -3.94 -0.95 7.60
CA GLU A 43 -2.55 -0.50 7.68
C GLU A 43 -1.86 -0.57 6.32
N LEU A 44 -2.12 -1.60 5.51
CA LEU A 44 -1.61 -1.67 4.14
C LEU A 44 -2.18 -0.54 3.26
N SER A 45 -3.49 -0.26 3.36
CA SER A 45 -4.12 0.85 2.67
C SER A 45 -3.49 2.20 3.02
N LYS A 46 -3.18 2.45 4.29
CA LYS A 46 -2.48 3.69 4.69
C LYS A 46 -1.10 3.80 4.07
N LYS A 47 -0.35 2.70 4.00
CA LYS A 47 0.98 2.67 3.36
C LYS A 47 0.89 2.99 1.87
N ILE A 48 -0.05 2.37 1.17
CA ILE A 48 -0.34 2.65 -0.25
C ILE A 48 -0.63 4.14 -0.46
N THR A 49 -1.51 4.72 0.37
CA THR A 49 -1.80 6.15 0.29
C THR A 49 -0.55 6.98 0.49
N ALA A 50 0.24 6.74 1.54
CA ALA A 50 1.47 7.48 1.79
C ALA A 50 2.44 7.39 0.59
N THR A 51 2.66 6.20 0.04
CA THR A 51 3.52 6.01 -1.13
C THR A 51 3.02 6.78 -2.37
N LEU A 52 1.70 6.79 -2.62
CA LEU A 52 1.14 7.56 -3.75
C LEU A 52 1.26 9.07 -3.55
N GLU A 53 1.08 9.54 -2.32
CA GLU A 53 1.27 10.95 -1.97
C GLU A 53 2.73 11.38 -2.17
N ASP A 54 3.68 10.56 -1.72
CA ASP A 54 5.12 10.81 -1.92
C ASP A 54 5.47 10.86 -3.41
N MET A 55 4.99 9.90 -4.20
CA MET A 55 5.20 9.88 -5.66
C MET A 55 4.60 11.12 -6.35
N ARG A 56 3.43 11.59 -5.91
CA ARG A 56 2.84 12.82 -6.45
C ARG A 56 3.70 14.04 -6.09
N HIS A 57 4.15 14.12 -4.84
CA HIS A 57 5.00 15.21 -4.38
C HIS A 57 6.31 15.28 -5.20
N ASP A 58 6.94 14.15 -5.46
CA ASP A 58 8.15 14.08 -6.29
C ASP A 58 7.91 14.63 -7.72
N ILE A 59 6.74 14.32 -8.30
CA ILE A 59 6.35 14.84 -9.63
C ILE A 59 6.09 16.35 -9.59
N GLU A 60 5.44 16.85 -8.54
CA GLU A 60 5.15 18.29 -8.36
C GLU A 60 6.46 19.08 -8.25
N VAL A 61 7.41 18.63 -7.42
CA VAL A 61 8.73 19.27 -7.27
C VAL A 61 9.49 19.29 -8.60
N LEU A 62 9.54 18.15 -9.32
CA LEU A 62 10.19 18.10 -10.63
C LEU A 62 9.54 19.07 -11.63
N SER A 63 8.22 19.22 -11.61
CA SER A 63 7.52 20.16 -12.49
C SER A 63 7.82 21.62 -12.14
N GLU A 64 7.99 21.95 -10.86
CA GLU A 64 8.38 23.31 -10.44
C GLU A 64 9.80 23.64 -10.90
N ASP A 65 10.75 22.71 -10.75
CA ASP A 65 12.14 22.86 -11.19
C ASP A 65 12.23 23.13 -12.71
N PHE A 66 11.47 22.40 -13.53
CA PHE A 66 11.44 22.60 -14.99
C PHE A 66 10.81 23.93 -15.43
N ASN A 67 9.90 24.50 -14.65
CA ASN A 67 9.24 25.78 -14.98
C ASN A 67 10.05 26.99 -14.50
N ALA A 68 11.09 26.79 -13.69
CA ALA A 68 11.96 27.84 -13.18
C ALA A 68 13.15 28.16 -14.10
N GLU A 69 13.38 27.36 -15.16
CA GLU A 69 14.32 27.61 -16.27
C GLU A 69 13.68 28.42 -17.42
#